data_AF-A0A0Q9QJV5-F1
#
_entry.id   AF-A0A0Q9QJV5-F1
#
_cell.length_a   1.000
_cell.length_b   1.000
_cell.length_c   1.000
_cell.angle_alpha   90.00
_cell.angle_beta   90.00
_cell.angle_gamma   90.00
#
_symmetry.space_group_name_H-M   'P 1'
#
loop_
_entity.id
_entity.type
_entity.pdbx_description
1 polymer ?
#
loop_
_entity_poly.entity_id
_entity_poly.type
_entity_poly.pdbx_seq_one_letter_code
_entity_poly.pdbx_strand_id
1 'polypeptide(L)'
;MGPMIGTAVRTRPDPRWTGVASAWFGAMAVLGLAWVWLITATSVDPAESLRIAGSWLVPVGLVGAVLTGPFGLHGPGRRWAVTGLSLAAAVVVAFVVLYNVYD
;
A
#
# COMPACT_ATOMS: atom_id res chain seq x y z
N MET A 1 -12.82 -36.87 -38.10
CA MET A 1 -13.03 -36.14 -36.83
C MET A 1 -11.67 -35.68 -36.33
N GLY A 2 -11.31 -34.41 -36.59
CA GLY A 2 -10.03 -33.86 -36.16
C GLY A 2 -10.14 -33.29 -34.74
N PRO A 3 -9.09 -33.40 -33.90
CA PRO A 3 -9.11 -32.86 -32.55
C PRO A 3 -9.11 -31.32 -32.59
N MET A 4 -10.16 -30.71 -32.06
CA MET A 4 -10.19 -29.28 -31.73
C MET A 4 -9.27 -29.03 -30.55
N ILE A 5 -8.03 -28.62 -30.82
CA ILE A 5 -7.11 -28.11 -29.81
C ILE A 5 -7.62 -26.72 -29.42
N GLY A 6 -8.39 -26.66 -28.34
CA GLY A 6 -8.81 -25.42 -27.71
C GLY A 6 -7.57 -24.65 -27.25
N THR A 7 -7.28 -23.53 -27.90
CA THR A 7 -6.29 -22.56 -27.44
C THR A 7 -6.75 -22.01 -26.11
N ALA A 8 -6.24 -22.57 -25.01
CA ALA A 8 -6.36 -21.98 -23.70
C ALA A 8 -5.67 -20.61 -23.74
N VAL A 9 -6.46 -19.55 -23.82
CA VAL A 9 -5.99 -18.17 -23.70
C VAL A 9 -5.44 -18.03 -22.28
N ARG A 10 -4.11 -18.21 -22.13
CA ARG A 10 -3.39 -17.88 -20.91
C ARG A 10 -3.46 -16.36 -20.78
N THR A 11 -4.42 -15.87 -19.98
CA THR A 11 -4.45 -14.48 -19.54
C THR A 11 -3.20 -14.25 -18.69
N ARG A 12 -2.13 -13.74 -19.30
CA ARG A 12 -0.97 -13.29 -18.54
C ARG A 12 -1.45 -12.17 -17.62
N PRO A 13 -1.17 -12.23 -16.31
CA PRO A 13 -1.48 -11.13 -15.40
C PRO A 13 -0.88 -9.86 -15.97
N ASP A 14 -1.72 -8.84 -16.18
CA ASP A 14 -1.28 -7.60 -16.80
C ASP A 14 -0.22 -6.96 -15.88
N PRO A 15 1.03 -6.72 -16.36
CA PRO A 15 2.13 -6.22 -15.52
C PRO A 15 1.91 -4.78 -15.01
N ARG A 16 0.78 -4.15 -15.37
CA ARG A 16 0.30 -2.89 -14.80
C ARG A 16 -0.28 -3.06 -13.41
N TRP A 17 -0.83 -4.24 -13.09
CA TRP A 17 -1.48 -4.51 -11.81
C TRP A 17 -0.54 -4.43 -10.62
N THR A 18 0.73 -4.82 -10.78
CA THR A 18 1.72 -4.75 -9.69
C THR A 18 2.04 -3.31 -9.28
N GLY A 19 2.15 -2.40 -10.25
CA GLY A 19 2.32 -0.97 -9.98
C GLY A 19 1.10 -0.35 -9.30
N VAL A 20 -0.11 -0.68 -9.77
CA VAL A 20 -1.37 -0.20 -9.17
C VAL A 20 -1.55 -0.73 -7.75
N ALA A 21 -1.22 -2.01 -7.50
CA ALA A 21 -1.24 -2.58 -6.15
C ALA A 21 -0.29 -1.84 -5.22
N SER A 22 0.94 -1.53 -5.67
CA SER A 22 1.91 -0.75 -4.89
C SER A 22 1.38 0.64 -4.52
N ALA A 23 0.74 1.34 -5.47
CA ALA A 23 0.11 2.62 -5.21
C ALA A 23 -1.02 2.52 -4.18
N TRP A 24 -1.87 1.49 -4.27
CA TRP A 24 -2.94 1.23 -3.31
C TRP A 24 -2.41 0.97 -1.91
N PHE A 25 -1.37 0.15 -1.79
CA PHE A 25 -0.74 -0.12 -0.50
C PHE A 25 -0.07 1.14 0.08
N GLY A 26 0.58 1.95 -0.76
CA GLY A 26 1.11 3.25 -0.34
C GLY A 26 0.02 4.19 0.17
N ALA A 27 -1.14 4.24 -0.50
CA ALA A 27 -2.29 5.02 -0.06
C ALA A 27 -2.88 4.50 1.28
N MET A 28 -2.93 3.18 1.47
CA MET A 28 -3.34 2.59 2.75
C MET A 28 -2.39 2.95 3.89
N ALA A 29 -1.08 3.00 3.64
CA ALA A 29 -0.11 3.44 4.64
C ALA A 29 -0.35 4.89 5.07
N VAL A 30 -0.64 5.78 4.10
CA VAL A 30 -0.98 7.18 4.37
C VAL A 30 -2.28 7.31 5.15
N LEU A 31 -3.32 6.54 4.78
CA LEU A 31 -4.58 6.51 5.52
C LEU A 31 -4.39 6.01 6.96
N GLY A 32 -3.57 4.97 7.15
CA GLY A 32 -3.20 4.48 8.47
C GLY A 32 -2.48 5.55 9.29
N LEU A 33 -1.54 6.28 8.70
CA LEU A 33 -0.84 7.38 9.37
C LEU A 33 -1.81 8.51 9.75
N ALA A 34 -2.70 8.89 8.82
CA ALA A 34 -3.73 9.89 9.08
C ALA A 34 -4.70 9.45 10.18
N TRP A 35 -5.04 8.16 10.24
CA TRP A 35 -5.84 7.58 11.31
C TRP A 35 -5.13 7.68 12.66
N VAL A 36 -3.87 7.24 12.74
CA VAL A 36 -3.04 7.36 13.95
C VAL A 36 -2.92 8.81 14.38
N TRP A 37 -2.65 9.72 13.44
CA TRP A 37 -2.59 11.15 13.75
C TRP A 37 -3.93 11.68 14.27
N LEU A 38 -5.06 11.29 13.66
CA LEU A 38 -6.39 11.71 14.10
C LEU A 38 -6.68 11.27 15.54
N ILE A 39 -6.43 10.00 15.89
CA ILE A 39 -6.69 9.50 17.25
C ILE A 39 -5.73 10.10 18.30
N THR A 40 -4.56 10.59 17.87
CA THR A 40 -3.57 11.21 18.76
C THR A 40 -3.82 12.71 18.92
N ALA A 41 -4.27 13.39 17.87
CA ALA A 41 -4.51 14.83 17.85
C ALA A 41 -5.92 15.23 18.30
N THR A 42 -6.86 14.29 18.35
CA THR A 42 -8.26 14.57 18.75
C THR A 42 -8.68 13.76 19.97
N SER A 43 -9.60 14.30 20.76
CA SER A 43 -10.20 13.64 21.94
C SER A 43 -11.20 12.53 21.56
N VAL A 44 -11.19 12.05 20.33
CA VAL A 44 -12.08 10.99 19.86
C VAL A 44 -11.58 9.68 20.46
N ASP A 45 -12.43 9.02 21.24
CA ASP A 45 -12.15 7.70 21.81
C ASP A 45 -12.91 6.64 21.01
N PRO A 46 -12.36 6.18 19.86
CA PRO A 46 -13.02 5.15 19.06
C PRO A 46 -13.03 3.82 19.80
N ALA A 47 -13.96 2.94 19.41
CA ALA A 47 -13.98 1.56 19.88
C ALA A 47 -12.61 0.89 19.68
N GLU A 48 -12.21 0.05 20.64
CA GLU A 48 -10.89 -0.61 20.66
C GLU A 48 -10.58 -1.36 19.35
N SER A 49 -11.59 -2.03 18.78
CA SER A 49 -11.49 -2.73 17.50
C SER A 49 -11.11 -1.79 16.33
N LEU A 50 -11.63 -0.57 16.32
CA LEU A 50 -11.33 0.45 15.31
C LEU A 50 -9.92 1.02 15.49
N ARG A 51 -9.47 1.20 16.73
CA ARG A 51 -8.09 1.59 17.05
C ARG A 51 -7.09 0.58 16.50
N ILE A 52 -7.31 -0.70 16.78
CA ILE A 52 -6.46 -1.79 16.30
C ILE A 52 -6.49 -1.86 14.77
N ALA A 53 -7.68 -1.91 14.17
CA ALA A 53 -7.83 -2.03 12.71
C ALA A 53 -7.16 -0.87 11.96
N GLY A 54 -7.34 0.36 12.42
CA GLY A 54 -6.72 1.53 11.80
C GLY A 54 -5.21 1.58 11.98
N SER A 55 -4.70 1.09 13.11
CA SER A 55 -3.25 1.00 13.35
C SER A 55 -2.56 -0.02 12.44
N TRP A 56 -3.25 -1.12 12.10
CA TRP A 56 -2.75 -2.15 11.18
C TRP A 56 -2.63 -1.69 9.73
N LEU A 57 -3.33 -0.63 9.32
CA LEU A 57 -3.22 -0.09 7.96
C LEU A 57 -1.80 0.40 7.63
N VAL A 58 -1.07 0.92 8.62
CA VAL A 58 0.31 1.41 8.44
C VAL A 58 1.27 0.27 8.05
N PRO A 59 1.46 -0.79 8.87
CA PRO A 59 2.36 -1.88 8.52
C PRO A 59 1.88 -2.65 7.28
N VAL A 60 0.57 -2.87 7.10
CA VAL A 60 0.04 -3.56 5.92
C VAL A 60 0.30 -2.76 4.65
N GLY A 61 0.05 -1.44 4.67
CA GLY A 61 0.32 -0.55 3.55
C GLY A 61 1.81 -0.45 3.22
N LEU A 62 2.67 -0.35 4.23
CA LEU A 62 4.12 -0.32 4.04
C LEU A 62 4.65 -1.63 3.43
N VAL A 63 4.32 -2.77 4.04
CA VAL A 63 4.76 -4.08 3.57
C VAL A 63 4.24 -4.34 2.16
N GLY A 64 2.97 -4.06 1.89
CA GLY A 64 2.39 -4.23 0.57
C GLY A 64 3.07 -3.36 -0.48
N ALA A 65 3.35 -2.08 -0.18
CA ALA A 65 3.97 -1.15 -1.12
C ALA A 65 5.42 -1.56 -1.43
N VAL A 66 6.18 -1.97 -0.42
CA VAL A 66 7.57 -2.42 -0.54
C VAL A 66 7.67 -3.76 -1.25
N LEU A 67 6.75 -4.71 -1.01
CA LEU A 67 6.77 -6.00 -1.68
C LEU A 67 6.34 -5.89 -3.14
N THR A 68 5.35 -5.05 -3.47
CA THR A 68 4.81 -4.95 -4.84
C THR A 68 5.53 -3.91 -5.71
N GLY A 69 6.10 -2.87 -5.10
CA GLY A 69 6.77 -1.77 -5.78
C GLY A 69 7.93 -2.20 -6.70
N PRO A 70 8.91 -2.99 -6.21
CA PRO A 70 10.03 -3.46 -7.01
C PRO A 70 9.61 -4.25 -8.26
N PHE A 71 8.56 -5.07 -8.16
CA PHE A 71 8.02 -5.79 -9.34
C PHE A 71 7.32 -4.83 -10.32
N GLY A 72 6.69 -3.77 -9.83
CA GLY A 72 6.07 -2.73 -10.66
C GLY A 72 7.07 -1.81 -11.37
N LEU A 73 8.31 -1.68 -10.86
CA LEU A 73 9.35 -0.84 -11.46
C LEU A 73 9.86 -1.36 -12.81
N HIS A 74 9.78 -2.66 -13.04
CA HIS A 74 10.32 -3.32 -14.25
C HIS A 74 9.35 -3.35 -15.44
N GLY A 75 8.15 -2.76 -15.30
CA GLY A 75 7.10 -2.87 -16.30
C GLY A 75 6.38 -1.55 -16.62
N PRO A 76 5.32 -1.60 -17.45
CA PRO A 76 4.50 -0.43 -17.78
C PRO A 76 3.81 0.21 -16.56
N GLY A 77 3.79 -0.47 -15.41
CA GLY A 77 3.30 0.04 -14.13
C GLY A 77 4.28 0.95 -13.37
N ARG A 78 5.46 1.27 -13.91
CA ARG A 78 6.53 1.99 -13.21
C ARG A 78 6.09 3.28 -12.52
N ARG A 79 5.25 4.11 -13.16
CA ARG A 79 4.77 5.37 -12.55
C ARG A 79 4.01 5.12 -11.25
N TRP A 80 3.12 4.14 -11.25
CA TRP A 80 2.33 3.77 -10.07
C TRP A 80 3.19 3.14 -8.97
N ALA A 81 4.16 2.30 -9.35
CA ALA A 81 5.11 1.72 -8.40
C ALA A 81 5.96 2.79 -7.71
N VAL A 82 6.44 3.79 -8.46
CA VAL A 82 7.16 4.94 -7.88
C VAL A 82 6.26 5.71 -6.93
N THR A 83 5.00 5.99 -7.30
CA THR A 83 4.06 6.66 -6.40
C THR A 83 3.86 5.89 -5.10
N GLY A 84 3.62 4.57 -5.17
CA GLY A 84 3.45 3.72 -4.00
C GLY A 84 4.68 3.70 -3.08
N LEU A 85 5.88 3.54 -3.66
CA LEU A 85 7.14 3.58 -2.91
C LEU A 85 7.42 4.94 -2.30
N SER A 86 7.17 6.03 -3.03
CA SER A 86 7.34 7.40 -2.51
C SER A 86 6.39 7.70 -1.36
N LEU A 87 5.13 7.26 -1.45
CA LEU A 87 4.16 7.37 -0.36
C LEU A 87 4.61 6.57 0.86
N ALA A 88 5.06 5.33 0.67
CA ALA A 88 5.59 4.51 1.75
C ALA A 88 6.79 5.17 2.43
N ALA A 89 7.74 5.70 1.66
CA ALA A 89 8.89 6.43 2.19
C ALA A 89 8.45 7.69 2.97
N ALA A 90 7.49 8.46 2.44
CA ALA A 90 6.95 9.63 3.13
C ALA A 90 6.28 9.26 4.47
N VAL A 91 5.56 8.13 4.53
CA VAL A 91 4.96 7.63 5.77
C VAL A 91 6.03 7.29 6.80
N VAL A 92 7.12 6.62 6.41
CA VAL A 92 8.24 6.32 7.32
C VAL A 92 8.86 7.61 7.86
N VAL A 93 9.16 8.57 6.98
CA VAL A 93 9.72 9.87 7.40
C VAL A 93 8.79 10.59 8.35
N ALA A 94 7.49 10.66 8.03
CA ALA A 94 6.50 11.31 8.88
C ALA A 94 6.38 10.61 10.25
N PHE A 95 6.46 9.28 10.30
CA PHE A 95 6.43 8.52 11.55
C PHE A 95 7.65 8.82 12.42
N VAL A 96 8.85 8.89 11.82
CA VAL A 96 10.09 9.27 12.52
C VAL A 96 9.99 10.70 13.05
N VAL A 97 9.46 11.63 12.26
CA VAL A 97 9.26 13.02 12.70
C VAL A 97 8.26 13.09 13.85
N LEU A 98 7.11 12.42 13.73
CA LEU A 98 6.12 12.35 14.81
C LEU A 98 6.74 11.80 16.09
N TYR A 99 7.45 10.69 15.99
CA TYR A 99 8.13 10.09 17.13
C TYR A 99 9.08 11.09 17.80
N ASN A 100 9.95 11.77 17.05
CA ASN A 100 10.89 12.75 17.61
C ASN A 100 10.25 14.04 18.17
N VAL A 101 9.00 14.34 17.79
CA VAL A 101 8.29 15.54 18.29
C VAL A 101 7.48 15.22 19.55
N TYR A 102 7.03 13.98 19.71
CA TYR A 102 6.12 13.56 20.78
C TYR A 102 6.78 12.68 21.86
N ASP A 103 8.02 12.24 21.67
CA ASP A 103 8.90 11.62 22.70
C ASP A 103 9.90 12.65 23.26
#